data_AF-A0AAW1LGK9-F1
#
_entry.id   AF-A0AAW1LGK9-F1
#
_cell.length_a   1.000
_cell.length_b   1.000
_cell.length_c   1.000
_cell.angle_alpha   90.00
_cell.angle_beta   90.00
_cell.angle_gamma   90.00
#
_symmetry.space_group_name_H-M   'P 1'
#
loop_
_entity.id
_entity.type
_entity.pdbx_description
1 polymer ?
#
loop_
_entity_poly.entity_id
_entity_poly.type
_entity_poly.pdbx_seq_one_letter_code
_entity_poly.pdbx_strand_id
1 'polypeptide(L)'
;MDTGCSTLTCRSSWCNSIKRLLLCFDSGVKLAPNDHGVDDDNGNDDGEVWAKLLGAPQEGISITPVGKLDDLKLMEEDDNNNNSDSDDGCDRAEFLAALEEGLGADVLSILGKNPGLIRTGDLLGNTALHMAARDGDIVTVCNLIAFLEERQDVDLKEVLRDGNVDGDTALHLALKNGHRKVAYHLINANKWTGIIGNNDGITPYKLAEKAGFSEVCQLSDSLYRFSSLDVDVRMEQVRRDLISESRGIHVQWSHELHKAIRKGEEDVLITGLRRNGRELLWYKDHEGETLLHAAVTASKMGPLSKLVQFMISNGLTDAALLRDRDGNTALHIATEIRELSGAICLIKAEPTAVFQVNDKGVSPLYLAVKYGREDFVKHMVTQSCLPPWESEMRLHPKHATLAHLAIIAKSFGIFKLLLKHLPELVKGTDEKGWRPLSYAANKDFLDGVTYLLTNFPKYAEKCDKDGSFPIHKAVGGGHLSIVKAFYRHYPQTFYHIDHKGRNVLQIAVHYKRADIVTYFTKELKLDNSFFQSKGQ
;
A
#
# COMPACT_ATOMS: atom_id res chain seq x y z
N MET A 1 -21.09 59.27 -2.32
CA MET A 1 -20.19 59.80 -1.29
C MET A 1 -20.03 58.72 -0.24
N ASP A 2 -18.79 58.35 0.02
CA ASP A 2 -18.36 57.23 0.83
C ASP A 2 -19.04 57.12 2.20
N THR A 3 -19.23 55.89 2.65
CA THR A 3 -18.87 55.40 4.00
C THR A 3 -19.17 53.91 4.11
N GLY A 4 -18.25 53.12 4.69
CA GLY A 4 -18.57 51.79 5.23
C GLY A 4 -17.50 50.72 5.08
N CYS A 5 -16.40 50.86 5.83
CA CYS A 5 -15.41 49.81 6.06
C CYS A 5 -16.04 48.58 6.75
N SER A 6 -15.80 47.37 6.25
CA SER A 6 -15.74 46.17 7.10
C SER A 6 -14.71 45.17 6.55
N THR A 7 -13.72 44.95 7.40
CA THR A 7 -12.64 43.96 7.33
C THR A 7 -13.17 42.53 7.31
N LEU A 8 -12.73 41.72 6.34
CA LEU A 8 -12.79 40.26 6.42
C LEU A 8 -11.38 39.68 6.36
N THR A 9 -10.95 39.26 7.54
CA THR A 9 -9.76 38.50 7.89
C THR A 9 -9.79 37.10 7.27
N CYS A 10 -8.81 36.77 6.42
CA CYS A 10 -8.41 35.38 6.17
C CYS A 10 -6.92 35.30 5.77
N ARG A 11 -6.04 35.70 6.69
CA ARG A 11 -4.59 35.48 6.63
C ARG A 11 -4.10 35.03 8.01
N SER A 12 -4.13 33.73 8.29
CA SER A 12 -3.44 33.20 9.48
C SER A 12 -3.19 31.69 9.54
N SER A 13 -3.69 30.87 8.59
CA SER A 13 -3.36 29.43 8.56
C SER A 13 -2.12 29.13 7.70
N TRP A 14 -2.02 29.72 6.51
CA TRP A 14 -0.98 29.41 5.51
C TRP A 14 0.46 29.78 5.92
N CYS A 15 0.66 30.90 6.62
CA CYS A 15 2.02 31.31 7.04
C CYS A 15 2.58 30.51 8.24
N ASN A 16 1.74 29.80 9.00
CA ASN A 16 2.19 29.08 10.20
C ASN A 16 2.70 27.67 9.88
N SER A 17 2.26 27.04 8.79
CA SER A 17 2.78 25.74 8.33
C SER A 17 4.18 25.86 7.73
N ILE A 18 4.45 26.93 6.97
CA ILE A 18 5.77 27.18 6.35
C ILE A 18 6.84 27.46 7.42
N LYS A 19 6.49 28.10 8.54
CA LYS A 19 7.43 28.32 9.66
C LYS A 19 7.79 27.04 10.43
N ARG A 20 6.94 26.00 10.42
CA ARG A 20 7.25 24.73 11.10
C ARG A 20 8.23 23.84 10.35
N LEU A 21 8.30 23.95 9.02
CA LEU A 21 9.28 23.20 8.21
C LEU A 21 10.71 23.78 8.31
N LEU A 22 10.85 25.07 8.61
CA LEU A 22 12.15 25.76 8.73
C LEU A 22 12.78 25.69 10.14
N LEU A 23 12.07 25.18 11.15
CA LEU A 23 12.52 25.18 12.55
C LEU A 23 13.12 23.85 13.05
N CYS A 24 13.34 22.85 12.18
CA CYS A 24 14.06 21.62 12.57
C CYS A 24 15.59 21.71 12.40
N PHE A 25 16.12 22.85 11.94
CA PHE A 25 17.55 23.14 11.89
C PHE A 25 17.97 24.06 13.05
N ASP A 26 17.87 23.56 14.29
CA ASP A 26 18.82 23.89 15.36
C ASP A 26 18.44 23.17 16.66
N SER A 27 19.12 22.07 16.97
CA SER A 27 19.39 21.68 18.36
C SER A 27 20.29 20.45 18.44
N GLY A 28 21.60 20.72 18.45
CA GLY A 28 22.52 20.15 19.44
C GLY A 28 22.99 18.70 19.27
N VAL A 29 24.18 18.53 18.70
CA VAL A 29 25.19 17.63 19.27
C VAL A 29 26.49 18.40 19.44
N LYS A 30 26.87 18.60 20.71
CA LYS A 30 28.15 19.17 21.15
C LYS A 30 29.28 18.19 20.84
N LEU A 31 30.37 18.67 20.25
CA LEU A 31 31.70 18.09 20.42
C LEU A 31 32.62 19.17 21.01
N ALA A 32 33.26 18.81 22.12
CA ALA A 32 34.17 19.64 22.90
C ALA A 32 35.53 19.82 22.19
N PRO A 33 36.34 20.82 22.61
CA PRO A 33 37.44 21.36 21.82
C PRO A 33 38.75 20.61 22.06
N ASN A 34 39.66 20.64 21.08
CA ASN A 34 41.08 20.48 21.35
C ASN A 34 41.83 21.69 20.80
N ASP A 35 42.65 22.23 21.71
CA ASP A 35 43.59 23.32 21.55
C ASP A 35 44.47 23.21 20.31
N HIS A 36 44.68 24.33 19.62
CA HIS A 36 45.92 25.11 19.75
C HIS A 36 45.75 26.42 18.96
N GLY A 37 45.88 27.54 19.67
CA GLY A 37 45.89 28.87 19.07
C GLY A 37 47.16 29.15 18.29
N VAL A 38 47.09 30.22 17.48
CA VAL A 38 48.00 31.38 17.50
C VAL A 38 47.62 32.30 16.32
N ASP A 39 47.23 33.52 16.73
CA ASP A 39 47.47 34.86 16.17
C ASP A 39 46.90 35.29 14.80
N ASP A 40 45.93 36.21 14.94
CA ASP A 40 45.91 37.60 14.48
C ASP A 40 45.97 38.02 12.99
N ASP A 41 45.05 38.96 12.74
CA ASP A 41 45.11 40.15 11.88
C ASP A 41 44.66 40.13 10.40
N ASN A 42 43.56 40.88 10.23
CA ASN A 42 43.29 41.88 9.19
C ASN A 42 43.10 41.45 7.73
N GLY A 43 41.84 41.59 7.30
CA GLY A 43 41.52 42.64 6.33
C GLY A 43 41.51 42.26 4.85
N ASN A 44 40.28 42.30 4.31
CA ASN A 44 39.91 42.59 2.93
C ASN A 44 40.23 41.61 1.79
N ASP A 45 39.26 41.62 0.88
CA ASP A 45 39.30 41.22 -0.54
C ASP A 45 39.36 39.73 -0.87
N ASP A 46 38.18 39.17 -1.18
CA ASP A 46 38.04 38.00 -2.05
C ASP A 46 37.03 38.30 -3.18
N GLY A 47 37.53 39.00 -4.19
CA GLY A 47 37.17 38.76 -5.59
C GLY A 47 38.24 37.86 -6.21
N GLU A 48 37.81 36.78 -6.87
CA GLU A 48 38.60 35.93 -7.77
C GLU A 48 39.91 35.30 -7.26
N VAL A 49 39.87 34.05 -6.77
CA VAL A 49 40.83 32.99 -7.18
C VAL A 49 40.20 31.61 -6.97
N TRP A 50 39.57 31.01 -7.99
CA TRP A 50 39.48 29.53 -8.12
C TRP A 50 39.54 29.00 -9.56
N ALA A 51 40.02 29.82 -10.51
CA ALA A 51 40.46 29.31 -11.81
C ALA A 51 41.86 28.69 -11.70
N LYS A 52 41.99 27.48 -11.11
CA LYS A 52 43.12 26.52 -11.34
C LYS A 52 43.10 25.23 -10.51
N LEU A 53 41.95 24.58 -10.28
CA LEU A 53 41.96 23.25 -9.64
C LEU A 53 40.94 22.25 -10.20
N LEU A 54 40.60 22.38 -11.48
CA LEU A 54 39.95 21.31 -12.25
C LEU A 54 40.71 21.10 -13.56
N GLY A 55 41.73 20.24 -13.48
CA GLY A 55 42.37 19.62 -14.64
C GLY A 55 41.45 18.56 -15.25
N ALA A 56 41.43 18.57 -16.58
CA ALA A 56 40.56 17.86 -17.52
C ALA A 56 40.34 16.33 -17.33
N PRO A 57 39.26 15.79 -17.93
CA PRO A 57 38.89 14.38 -17.87
C PRO A 57 39.70 13.52 -18.85
N GLN A 58 39.86 12.23 -18.55
CA GLN A 58 40.17 11.21 -19.55
C GLN A 58 38.96 10.28 -19.72
N GLU A 59 38.49 10.25 -20.97
CA GLU A 59 37.84 9.15 -21.71
C GLU A 59 36.68 8.39 -21.03
N GLY A 60 35.46 8.29 -21.55
CA GLY A 60 34.90 8.61 -22.85
C GLY A 60 33.61 7.81 -22.98
N ILE A 61 32.45 8.45 -22.84
CA ILE A 61 31.18 7.95 -23.39
C ILE A 61 30.49 9.15 -24.01
N SER A 62 30.52 9.16 -25.34
CA SER A 62 29.73 10.05 -26.18
C SER A 62 28.25 9.76 -25.93
N ILE A 63 27.53 10.76 -25.43
CA ILE A 63 26.07 10.84 -25.55
C ILE A 63 25.76 12.22 -26.11
N THR A 64 25.37 12.21 -27.38
CA THR A 64 24.89 13.37 -28.14
C THR A 64 23.65 13.96 -27.47
N PRO A 65 23.52 15.30 -27.33
CA PRO A 65 22.26 15.91 -26.98
C PRO A 65 21.35 15.87 -28.21
N VAL A 66 20.36 14.98 -28.22
CA VAL A 66 19.30 14.98 -29.23
C VAL A 66 18.09 15.71 -28.65
N GLY A 67 17.66 16.76 -29.35
CA GLY A 67 16.29 17.26 -29.26
C GLY A 67 16.07 18.50 -28.38
N LYS A 68 16.65 19.64 -28.76
CA LYS A 68 16.06 20.96 -28.48
C LYS A 68 15.63 21.56 -29.82
N LEU A 69 14.36 22.01 -29.86
CA LEU A 69 13.66 22.63 -30.99
C LEU A 69 13.51 21.75 -32.23
N ASP A 70 12.32 21.17 -32.42
CA ASP A 70 11.68 21.01 -33.75
C ASP A 70 10.39 20.19 -33.60
N ASP A 71 9.40 20.67 -32.84
CA ASP A 71 8.01 20.18 -32.97
C ASP A 71 7.01 21.24 -32.43
N LEU A 72 7.19 22.49 -32.86
CA LEU A 72 6.09 23.46 -32.87
C LEU A 72 5.32 23.27 -34.18
N LYS A 73 4.48 22.24 -34.22
CA LYS A 73 3.30 22.25 -35.09
C LYS A 73 2.10 22.59 -34.24
N LEU A 74 1.78 23.88 -34.24
CA LEU A 74 0.40 24.35 -34.12
C LEU A 74 -0.45 23.57 -35.12
N MET A 75 -1.27 22.65 -34.62
CA MET A 75 -2.37 22.05 -35.36
C MET A 75 -3.65 22.44 -34.64
N GLU A 76 -4.26 23.52 -35.14
CA GLU A 76 -5.72 23.59 -35.24
C GLU A 76 -6.15 22.38 -36.09
N GLU A 77 -6.70 21.33 -35.48
CA GLU A 77 -7.56 20.38 -36.19
C GLU A 77 -8.82 20.13 -35.36
N ASP A 78 -9.88 20.82 -35.81
CA ASP A 78 -11.30 20.48 -35.81
C ASP A 78 -11.76 19.24 -35.00
N ASP A 79 -12.19 19.46 -33.76
CA ASP A 79 -13.19 18.61 -33.10
C ASP A 79 -14.56 19.26 -33.20
N ASN A 80 -15.17 19.11 -34.38
CA ASN A 80 -16.54 19.50 -34.67
C ASN A 80 -17.50 18.35 -34.30
N ASN A 81 -17.82 18.17 -33.01
CA ASN A 81 -19.20 17.84 -32.61
C ASN A 81 -19.48 17.92 -31.09
N ASN A 82 -20.47 18.77 -30.77
CA ASN A 82 -21.33 18.82 -29.57
C ASN A 82 -20.85 19.61 -28.33
N ASN A 83 -21.09 20.93 -28.41
CA ASN A 83 -21.78 21.76 -27.42
C ASN A 83 -21.45 21.56 -25.93
N SER A 84 -20.51 22.37 -25.45
CA SER A 84 -20.78 23.34 -24.40
C SER A 84 -19.80 24.50 -24.50
N ASP A 85 -20.30 25.73 -24.63
CA ASP A 85 -19.52 26.92 -24.29
C ASP A 85 -19.02 26.78 -22.83
N SER A 86 -17.72 26.65 -22.61
CA SER A 86 -17.10 26.89 -21.29
C SER A 86 -15.60 27.18 -21.41
N ASP A 87 -15.11 28.06 -20.54
CA ASP A 87 -13.71 28.49 -20.30
C ASP A 87 -12.64 27.37 -20.25
N ASP A 88 -13.02 26.10 -20.23
CA ASP A 88 -12.16 24.96 -19.89
C ASP A 88 -11.00 24.70 -20.88
N GLY A 89 -11.18 25.05 -22.16
CA GLY A 89 -10.14 24.91 -23.18
C GLY A 89 -9.01 25.94 -23.06
N CYS A 90 -9.36 27.17 -22.65
CA CYS A 90 -8.38 28.25 -22.41
C CYS A 90 -7.60 27.99 -21.12
N ASP A 91 -8.30 27.61 -20.04
CA ASP A 91 -7.69 27.27 -18.76
C ASP A 91 -6.71 26.09 -18.88
N ARG A 92 -7.01 25.09 -19.73
CA ARG A 92 -6.10 23.96 -19.98
C ARG A 92 -4.83 24.39 -20.71
N ALA A 93 -4.94 25.23 -21.74
CA ALA A 93 -3.79 25.71 -22.49
C ALA A 93 -2.89 26.61 -21.64
N GLU A 94 -3.49 27.51 -20.85
CA GLU A 94 -2.78 28.37 -19.90
C GLU A 94 -2.10 27.55 -18.80
N PHE A 95 -2.76 26.50 -18.30
CA PHE A 95 -2.21 25.59 -17.29
C PHE A 95 -0.97 24.83 -17.79
N LEU A 96 -1.02 24.28 -19.00
CA LEU A 96 0.11 23.56 -19.59
C LEU A 96 1.27 24.52 -19.93
N ALA A 97 0.98 25.73 -20.42
CA ALA A 97 2.00 26.75 -20.68
C ALA A 97 2.71 27.20 -19.40
N ALA A 98 1.97 27.42 -18.30
CA ALA A 98 2.55 27.77 -16.99
C ALA A 98 3.49 26.68 -16.43
N LEU A 99 3.22 25.41 -16.74
CA LEU A 99 4.08 24.28 -16.39
C LEU A 99 5.36 24.24 -17.24
N GLU A 100 5.27 24.53 -18.54
CA GLU A 100 6.43 24.58 -19.45
C GLU A 100 7.39 25.74 -19.12
N GLU A 101 6.87 26.86 -18.62
CA GLU A 101 7.67 28.01 -18.22
C GLU A 101 8.23 27.90 -16.78
N GLY A 102 7.85 26.88 -16.02
CA GLY A 102 8.32 26.66 -14.63
C GLY A 102 7.75 27.66 -13.62
N LEU A 103 6.59 28.25 -13.90
CA LEU A 103 5.93 29.26 -13.07
C LEU A 103 5.04 28.60 -12.00
N GLY A 104 5.66 27.90 -11.04
CA GLY A 104 4.95 27.09 -10.03
C GLY A 104 3.90 27.84 -9.18
N ALA A 105 3.98 29.17 -9.08
CA ALA A 105 2.98 29.99 -8.38
C ALA A 105 1.67 30.14 -9.18
N ASP A 106 1.78 30.24 -10.51
CA ASP A 106 0.63 30.40 -11.41
C ASP A 106 -0.11 29.08 -11.58
N VAL A 107 0.63 27.96 -11.60
CA VAL A 107 0.08 26.59 -11.60
C VAL A 107 -0.90 26.36 -10.43
N LEU A 108 -0.55 26.79 -9.21
CA LEU A 108 -1.43 26.66 -8.04
C LEU A 108 -2.63 27.60 -8.07
N SER A 109 -2.45 28.82 -8.59
CA SER A 109 -3.52 29.80 -8.76
C SER A 109 -4.60 29.27 -9.70
N ILE A 110 -4.17 28.63 -10.80
CA ILE A 110 -5.06 28.01 -11.80
C ILE A 110 -5.74 26.76 -11.21
N LEU A 111 -5.01 25.88 -10.53
CA LEU A 111 -5.59 24.70 -9.85
C LEU A 111 -6.57 25.07 -8.73
N GLY A 112 -6.36 26.22 -8.07
CA GLY A 112 -7.30 26.76 -7.09
C GLY A 112 -8.65 27.16 -7.69
N LYS A 113 -8.66 27.58 -8.96
CA LYS A 113 -9.88 27.93 -9.72
C LYS A 113 -10.50 26.70 -10.38
N ASN A 114 -9.68 25.82 -10.98
CA ASN A 114 -10.13 24.61 -11.66
C ASN A 114 -9.31 23.37 -11.22
N PRO A 115 -9.73 22.70 -10.13
CA PRO A 115 -9.03 21.53 -9.59
C PRO A 115 -9.06 20.30 -10.51
N GLY A 116 -9.99 20.26 -11.48
CA GLY A 116 -10.11 19.15 -12.43
C GLY A 116 -8.91 19.02 -13.37
N LEU A 117 -8.08 20.07 -13.47
CA LEU A 117 -6.89 20.10 -14.33
C LEU A 117 -5.71 19.28 -13.77
N ILE A 118 -5.78 18.79 -12.53
CA ILE A 118 -4.63 18.11 -11.90
C ILE A 118 -4.18 16.82 -12.63
N ARG A 119 -5.12 16.19 -13.34
CA ARG A 119 -4.90 14.97 -14.15
C ARG A 119 -4.84 15.24 -15.65
N THR A 120 -4.94 16.50 -16.08
CA THR A 120 -4.70 16.80 -17.49
C THR A 120 -3.22 16.65 -17.79
N GLY A 121 -2.94 16.12 -18.98
CA GLY A 121 -1.58 15.90 -19.43
C GLY A 121 -1.32 16.43 -20.83
N ASP A 122 -0.03 16.48 -21.16
CA ASP A 122 0.47 16.75 -22.50
C ASP A 122 0.19 15.59 -23.47
N LEU A 123 0.69 15.68 -24.71
CA LEU A 123 0.52 14.66 -25.75
C LEU A 123 1.15 13.29 -25.39
N LEU A 124 2.05 13.26 -24.41
CA LEU A 124 2.70 12.05 -23.89
C LEU A 124 2.00 11.52 -22.63
N GLY A 125 0.88 12.13 -22.22
CA GLY A 125 0.15 11.80 -21.00
C GLY A 125 0.87 12.23 -19.72
N ASN A 126 1.88 13.12 -19.81
CA ASN A 126 2.55 13.66 -18.63
C ASN A 126 1.63 14.67 -17.95
N THR A 127 1.22 14.37 -16.72
CA THR A 127 0.51 15.33 -15.86
C THR A 127 1.46 16.43 -15.35
N ALA A 128 0.89 17.46 -14.72
CA ALA A 128 1.65 18.51 -14.04
C ALA A 128 2.78 17.98 -13.14
N LEU A 129 2.52 16.87 -12.44
CA LEU A 129 3.50 16.23 -11.56
C LEU A 129 4.62 15.53 -12.34
N HIS A 130 4.31 14.94 -13.51
CA HIS A 130 5.31 14.32 -14.38
C HIS A 130 6.25 15.37 -14.98
N MET A 131 5.72 16.50 -15.46
CA MET A 131 6.50 17.59 -16.03
C MET A 131 7.43 18.21 -14.98
N ALA A 132 6.90 18.55 -13.80
CA ALA A 132 7.71 19.07 -12.70
C ALA A 132 8.80 18.07 -12.24
N ALA A 133 8.49 16.77 -12.26
CA ALA A 133 9.46 15.74 -11.91
C ALA A 133 10.54 15.50 -12.97
N ARG A 134 10.21 15.62 -14.26
CA ARG A 134 11.15 15.58 -15.39
C ARG A 134 12.11 16.76 -15.35
N ASP A 135 11.60 17.95 -15.06
CA ASP A 135 12.35 19.20 -15.13
C ASP A 135 13.13 19.48 -13.82
N GLY A 136 12.83 18.73 -12.75
CA GLY A 136 13.54 18.83 -11.47
C GLY A 136 13.04 19.96 -10.58
N ASP A 137 11.85 20.49 -10.86
CA ASP A 137 11.25 21.59 -10.10
C ASP A 137 10.69 21.11 -8.76
N ILE A 138 11.56 21.12 -7.76
CA ILE A 138 11.23 20.74 -6.38
C ILE A 138 10.14 21.61 -5.75
N VAL A 139 10.05 22.88 -6.13
CA VAL A 139 9.10 23.82 -5.52
C VAL A 139 7.71 23.48 -5.99
N THR A 140 7.54 23.30 -7.30
CA THR A 140 6.25 22.88 -7.88
C THR A 140 5.84 21.49 -7.39
N VAL A 141 6.76 20.53 -7.31
CA VAL A 141 6.44 19.19 -6.77
C VAL A 141 5.95 19.26 -5.32
N CYS A 142 6.66 19.95 -4.43
CA CYS A 142 6.25 20.08 -3.03
C CYS A 142 4.91 20.81 -2.89
N ASN A 143 4.69 21.85 -3.68
CA ASN A 143 3.45 22.61 -3.66
C ASN A 143 2.25 21.79 -4.18
N LEU A 144 2.44 21.01 -5.26
CA LEU A 144 1.40 20.12 -5.79
C LEU A 144 1.04 19.02 -4.79
N ILE A 145 2.03 18.42 -4.12
CA ILE A 145 1.79 17.42 -3.06
C ILE A 145 1.02 18.07 -1.91
N ALA A 146 1.44 19.23 -1.42
CA ALA A 146 0.76 19.93 -0.32
C ALA A 146 -0.69 20.33 -0.69
N PHE A 147 -0.90 20.81 -1.91
CA PHE A 147 -2.22 21.15 -2.43
C PHE A 147 -3.15 19.92 -2.48
N LEU A 148 -2.61 18.76 -2.86
CA LEU A 148 -3.36 17.50 -2.90
C LEU A 148 -3.63 16.92 -1.49
N GLU A 149 -2.75 17.13 -0.52
CA GLU A 149 -2.94 16.68 0.87
C GLU A 149 -4.06 17.45 1.59
N GLU A 150 -4.26 18.74 1.28
CA GLU A 150 -5.29 19.57 1.91
C GLU A 150 -6.71 19.25 1.40
N ARG A 151 -6.83 18.46 0.33
CA ARG A 151 -8.08 18.15 -0.35
C ARG A 151 -8.63 16.77 0.03
N GLN A 152 -9.94 16.67 0.24
CA GLN A 152 -10.62 15.39 0.53
C GLN A 152 -11.25 14.73 -0.70
N ASP A 153 -11.32 15.44 -1.83
CA ASP A 153 -12.01 15.02 -3.05
C ASP A 153 -11.10 14.27 -4.04
N VAL A 154 -9.78 14.45 -3.96
CA VAL A 154 -8.78 13.80 -4.81
C VAL A 154 -7.82 12.98 -3.95
N ASP A 155 -7.64 11.70 -4.26
CA ASP A 155 -6.67 10.85 -3.55
C ASP A 155 -5.25 11.08 -4.11
N LEU A 156 -4.40 11.78 -3.32
CA LEU A 156 -2.98 12.01 -3.61
C LEU A 156 -2.26 10.72 -4.06
N LYS A 157 -2.60 9.59 -3.46
CA LYS A 157 -1.94 8.31 -3.78
C LYS A 157 -2.29 7.82 -5.17
N GLU A 158 -3.49 8.10 -5.66
CA GLU A 158 -3.83 7.77 -7.05
C GLU A 158 -3.03 8.64 -8.01
N VAL A 159 -2.96 9.94 -7.77
CA VAL A 159 -2.21 10.88 -8.62
C VAL A 159 -0.72 10.55 -8.68
N LEU A 160 -0.12 10.16 -7.54
CA LEU A 160 1.29 9.73 -7.49
C LEU A 160 1.58 8.42 -8.23
N ARG A 161 0.54 7.62 -8.53
CA ARG A 161 0.64 6.34 -9.25
C ARG A 161 0.23 6.44 -10.71
N ASP A 162 -0.32 7.57 -11.15
CA ASP A 162 -0.68 7.78 -12.55
C ASP A 162 0.59 7.60 -13.40
N GLY A 163 0.48 6.79 -14.45
CA GLY A 163 1.54 6.60 -15.43
C GLY A 163 1.25 7.42 -16.67
N ASN A 164 2.31 7.91 -17.32
CA ASN A 164 2.21 8.49 -18.65
C ASN A 164 1.99 7.39 -19.72
N VAL A 165 2.10 7.73 -21.01
CA VAL A 165 1.92 6.77 -22.12
C VAL A 165 2.85 5.55 -22.01
N ASP A 166 4.06 5.73 -21.47
CA ASP A 166 5.05 4.66 -21.25
C ASP A 166 4.85 3.92 -19.92
N GLY A 167 3.82 4.28 -19.14
CA GLY A 167 3.59 3.78 -17.80
C GLY A 167 4.59 4.32 -16.76
N ASP A 168 5.41 5.31 -17.12
CA ASP A 168 6.32 5.95 -16.18
C ASP A 168 5.53 6.84 -15.24
N THR A 169 5.71 6.63 -13.93
CA THR A 169 5.25 7.56 -12.90
C THR A 169 6.17 8.77 -12.80
N ALA A 170 5.72 9.86 -12.16
CA ALA A 170 6.56 11.02 -11.87
C ALA A 170 7.90 10.65 -11.19
N LEU A 171 7.91 9.60 -10.34
CA LEU A 171 9.14 9.11 -9.72
C LEU A 171 10.11 8.48 -10.74
N HIS A 172 9.61 7.77 -11.76
CA HIS A 172 10.47 7.25 -12.84
C HIS A 172 11.17 8.39 -13.56
N LEU A 173 10.44 9.46 -13.90
CA LEU A 173 10.99 10.61 -14.62
C LEU A 173 12.03 11.37 -13.77
N ALA A 174 11.77 11.54 -12.47
CA ALA A 174 12.74 12.16 -11.56
C ALA A 174 14.04 11.35 -11.50
N LEU A 175 13.95 10.03 -11.47
CA LEU A 175 15.11 9.13 -11.38
C LEU A 175 15.86 9.01 -12.72
N LYS A 176 15.14 8.89 -13.85
CA LYS A 176 15.73 8.86 -15.20
C LYS A 176 16.56 10.12 -15.49
N ASN A 177 16.09 11.27 -15.03
CA ASN A 177 16.75 12.57 -15.21
C ASN A 177 17.73 12.94 -14.08
N GLY A 178 17.90 12.09 -13.06
CA GLY A 178 18.88 12.28 -12.00
C GLY A 178 18.50 13.29 -10.91
N HIS A 179 17.23 13.66 -10.79
CA HIS A 179 16.72 14.64 -9.83
C HIS A 179 16.52 14.05 -8.43
N ARG A 180 17.63 13.79 -7.73
CA ARG A 180 17.64 13.13 -6.41
C ARG A 180 16.70 13.75 -5.37
N LYS A 181 16.67 15.08 -5.26
CA LYS A 181 15.81 15.76 -4.26
C LYS A 181 14.33 15.59 -4.56
N VAL A 182 13.94 15.69 -5.83
CA VAL A 182 12.56 15.48 -6.28
C VAL A 182 12.15 14.03 -6.04
N ALA A 183 13.01 13.07 -6.41
CA ALA A 183 12.77 11.66 -6.15
C ALA A 183 12.58 11.36 -4.64
N TYR A 184 13.37 12.00 -3.77
CA TYR A 184 13.23 11.90 -2.31
C TYR A 184 11.88 12.41 -1.79
N HIS A 185 11.37 13.53 -2.32
CA HIS A 185 10.07 14.06 -1.91
C HIS A 185 8.91 13.20 -2.42
N LEU A 186 8.98 12.73 -3.67
CA LEU A 186 7.98 11.86 -4.28
C LEU A 186 7.88 10.50 -3.56
N ILE A 187 9.01 9.85 -3.27
CA ILE A 187 9.02 8.57 -2.55
C ILE A 187 8.57 8.72 -1.09
N ASN A 188 8.83 9.86 -0.44
CA ASN A 188 8.33 10.11 0.91
C ASN A 188 6.82 10.38 0.94
N ALA A 189 6.28 11.04 -0.08
CA ALA A 189 4.84 11.27 -0.22
C ALA A 189 4.08 9.96 -0.48
N ASN A 190 4.63 9.08 -1.32
CA ASN A 190 4.13 7.72 -1.48
C ASN A 190 5.23 6.72 -1.79
N LYS A 191 5.66 5.99 -0.76
CA LYS A 191 6.72 4.98 -0.88
C LYS A 191 6.39 3.88 -1.90
N TRP A 192 5.11 3.56 -2.12
CA TRP A 192 4.68 2.50 -3.04
C TRP A 192 5.03 2.81 -4.50
N THR A 193 5.18 4.09 -4.83
CA THR A 193 5.65 4.48 -6.17
C THR A 193 7.00 3.87 -6.51
N GLY A 194 7.84 3.56 -5.51
CA GLY A 194 9.14 2.91 -5.69
C GLY A 194 9.09 1.50 -6.29
N ILE A 195 7.94 0.82 -6.23
CA ILE A 195 7.75 -0.58 -6.65
C ILE A 195 6.85 -0.77 -7.87
N ILE A 196 6.29 0.32 -8.42
CA ILE A 196 5.42 0.24 -9.61
C ILE A 196 6.31 0.10 -10.84
N GLY A 197 6.12 -0.95 -11.63
CA GLY A 197 6.79 -1.08 -12.92
C GLY A 197 6.09 -0.22 -13.98
N ASN A 198 6.88 0.39 -14.87
CA ASN A 198 6.37 0.98 -16.09
C ASN A 198 5.96 -0.10 -17.11
N ASN A 199 5.60 0.28 -18.35
CA ASN A 199 5.17 -0.68 -19.38
C ASN A 199 6.26 -1.72 -19.74
N ASP A 200 7.53 -1.40 -19.51
CA ASP A 200 8.68 -2.31 -19.69
C ASP A 200 8.94 -3.19 -18.45
N GLY A 201 8.16 -3.02 -17.37
CA GLY A 201 8.33 -3.71 -16.10
C GLY A 201 9.50 -3.19 -15.25
N ILE A 202 10.10 -2.05 -15.61
CA ILE A 202 11.19 -1.43 -14.85
C ILE A 202 10.59 -0.63 -13.70
N THR A 203 11.07 -0.87 -12.47
CA THR A 203 10.64 -0.11 -11.29
C THR A 203 11.55 1.09 -10.99
N PRO A 204 11.05 2.13 -10.29
CA PRO A 204 11.85 3.26 -9.86
C PRO A 204 13.02 2.85 -8.98
N TYR A 205 12.86 1.84 -8.13
CA TYR A 205 13.98 1.30 -7.37
C TYR A 205 15.12 0.81 -8.25
N LYS A 206 14.82 0.09 -9.34
CA LYS A 206 15.87 -0.40 -10.22
C LYS A 206 16.62 0.74 -10.90
N LEU A 207 15.89 1.82 -11.22
CA LEU A 207 16.48 3.07 -11.71
C LEU A 207 17.32 3.76 -10.63
N ALA A 208 16.85 3.82 -9.39
CA ALA A 208 17.57 4.40 -8.26
C ALA A 208 18.85 3.62 -7.91
N GLU A 209 18.82 2.28 -7.98
CA GLU A 209 19.98 1.41 -7.80
C GLU A 209 21.03 1.66 -8.88
N LYS A 210 20.59 1.70 -10.15
CA LYS A 210 21.47 1.99 -11.30
C LYS A 210 22.08 3.40 -11.21
N ALA A 211 21.33 4.36 -10.67
CA ALA A 211 21.76 5.74 -10.48
C ALA A 211 22.54 5.98 -9.16
N GLY A 212 22.60 5.01 -8.25
CA GLY A 212 23.29 5.12 -6.96
C GLY A 212 22.59 5.97 -5.90
N PHE A 213 21.26 6.13 -5.95
CA PHE A 213 20.50 6.98 -5.03
C PHE A 213 20.11 6.23 -3.76
N SER A 214 21.06 6.13 -2.83
CA SER A 214 20.94 5.36 -1.59
C SER A 214 19.74 5.74 -0.73
N GLU A 215 19.33 7.01 -0.62
CA GLU A 215 18.18 7.39 0.21
C GLU A 215 16.86 6.89 -0.37
N VAL A 216 16.70 6.97 -1.70
CA VAL A 216 15.50 6.46 -2.39
C VAL A 216 15.47 4.94 -2.29
N CYS A 217 16.62 4.28 -2.43
CA CYS A 217 16.75 2.85 -2.21
C CYS A 217 16.40 2.46 -0.77
N GLN A 218 16.87 3.16 0.26
CA GLN A 218 16.56 2.86 1.66
C GLN A 218 15.07 3.04 2.00
N LEU A 219 14.45 4.11 1.48
CA LEU A 219 13.02 4.36 1.67
C LEU A 219 12.18 3.32 0.95
N SER A 220 12.63 2.89 -0.24
CA SER A 220 12.02 1.81 -1.00
C SER A 220 12.26 0.45 -0.32
N ASP A 221 13.45 0.16 0.20
CA ASP A 221 13.82 -1.10 0.90
C ASP A 221 12.87 -1.41 2.06
N SER A 222 12.40 -0.36 2.75
CA SER A 222 11.39 -0.49 3.81
C SER A 222 10.04 -1.04 3.33
N LEU A 223 9.71 -0.89 2.04
CA LEU A 223 8.55 -1.50 1.39
C LEU A 223 8.90 -2.73 0.55
N TYR A 224 10.07 -2.76 -0.08
CA TYR A 224 10.55 -3.85 -0.93
C TYR A 224 10.71 -5.16 -0.16
N ARG A 225 10.97 -5.10 1.16
CA ARG A 225 10.92 -6.26 2.07
C ARG A 225 9.58 -7.02 2.04
N PHE A 226 8.52 -6.42 1.49
CA PHE A 226 7.16 -6.92 1.50
C PHE A 226 6.57 -7.21 0.11
N SER A 227 7.31 -6.95 -0.98
CA SER A 227 6.85 -7.32 -2.33
C SER A 227 7.17 -8.81 -2.60
N SER A 228 6.18 -9.55 -3.11
CA SER A 228 6.24 -11.01 -3.32
C SER A 228 7.30 -11.47 -4.33
N LEU A 229 7.73 -10.58 -5.23
CA LEU A 229 8.62 -10.90 -6.34
C LEU A 229 10.10 -10.63 -5.99
N ASP A 230 10.40 -9.76 -5.02
CA ASP A 230 11.74 -9.17 -4.89
C ASP A 230 12.58 -9.69 -3.71
N VAL A 231 11.99 -10.40 -2.73
CA VAL A 231 12.79 -11.12 -1.73
C VAL A 231 13.70 -12.14 -2.41
N ASP A 232 13.18 -12.91 -3.36
CA ASP A 232 14.01 -13.89 -4.08
C ASP A 232 15.10 -13.21 -4.93
N VAL A 233 14.84 -12.06 -5.56
CA VAL A 233 15.80 -11.33 -6.41
C VAL A 233 16.89 -10.63 -5.59
N ARG A 234 16.50 -9.90 -4.53
CA ARG A 234 17.42 -9.26 -3.58
C ARG A 234 18.31 -10.28 -2.90
N MET A 235 17.74 -11.41 -2.47
CA MET A 235 18.50 -12.48 -1.85
C MET A 235 19.36 -13.24 -2.86
N GLU A 236 18.97 -13.33 -4.13
CA GLU A 236 19.81 -13.89 -5.21
C GLU A 236 20.98 -12.97 -5.59
N GLN A 237 20.87 -11.65 -5.41
CA GLN A 237 22.00 -10.73 -5.55
C GLN A 237 23.00 -10.90 -4.39
N VAL A 238 22.52 -10.90 -3.14
CA VAL A 238 23.36 -11.22 -1.96
C VAL A 238 24.01 -12.60 -2.12
N ARG A 239 23.25 -13.59 -2.60
CA ARG A 239 23.76 -14.93 -2.91
C ARG A 239 24.85 -14.89 -3.96
N ARG A 240 24.70 -14.11 -5.04
CA ARG A 240 25.71 -13.98 -6.10
C ARG A 240 27.00 -13.34 -5.60
N ASP A 241 26.90 -12.36 -4.70
CA ASP A 241 28.07 -11.68 -4.12
C ASP A 241 28.84 -12.62 -3.17
N LEU A 242 28.15 -13.47 -2.40
CA LEU A 242 28.78 -14.49 -1.54
C LEU A 242 29.28 -15.74 -2.31
N ILE A 243 28.63 -16.14 -3.41
CA ILE A 243 28.98 -17.34 -4.21
C ILE A 243 30.30 -17.23 -4.99
N SER A 244 30.92 -16.05 -5.04
CA SER A 244 32.17 -15.84 -5.80
C SER A 244 33.34 -16.72 -5.35
N GLU A 245 33.25 -17.44 -4.22
CA GLU A 245 34.36 -18.24 -3.67
C GLU A 245 34.20 -19.79 -3.67
N SER A 246 33.03 -20.43 -3.94
CA SER A 246 32.95 -21.91 -3.80
C SER A 246 31.81 -22.69 -4.50
N ARG A 247 31.59 -22.47 -5.81
CA ARG A 247 30.45 -23.05 -6.57
C ARG A 247 30.26 -24.58 -6.59
N GLY A 248 31.27 -25.40 -6.27
CA GLY A 248 31.19 -26.87 -6.39
C GLY A 248 30.73 -27.62 -5.14
N ILE A 249 31.05 -27.11 -3.94
CA ILE A 249 30.83 -27.84 -2.69
C ILE A 249 29.39 -27.63 -2.18
N HIS A 250 28.83 -26.44 -2.33
CA HIS A 250 27.56 -26.08 -1.69
C HIS A 250 26.30 -26.79 -2.21
N VAL A 251 26.25 -27.19 -3.50
CA VAL A 251 25.07 -27.88 -4.08
C VAL A 251 24.90 -29.28 -3.47
N GLN A 252 26.01 -29.98 -3.24
CA GLN A 252 25.99 -31.31 -2.63
C GLN A 252 25.56 -31.23 -1.16
N TRP A 253 26.08 -30.26 -0.40
CA TRP A 253 25.69 -30.04 0.98
C TRP A 253 24.24 -29.60 1.13
N SER A 254 23.71 -28.79 0.19
CA SER A 254 22.28 -28.45 0.18
C SER A 254 21.42 -29.71 0.15
N HIS A 255 21.66 -30.62 -0.80
CA HIS A 255 20.88 -31.85 -0.91
C HIS A 255 21.00 -32.75 0.34
N GLU A 256 22.23 -32.92 0.84
CA GLU A 256 22.50 -33.71 2.05
C GLU A 256 21.81 -33.13 3.28
N LEU A 257 21.81 -31.80 3.44
CA LEU A 257 21.17 -31.11 4.57
C LEU A 257 19.64 -31.17 4.49
N HIS A 258 19.03 -30.97 3.32
CA HIS A 258 17.58 -31.14 3.16
C HIS A 258 17.16 -32.57 3.54
N LYS A 259 17.94 -33.59 3.14
CA LYS A 259 17.70 -34.99 3.51
C LYS A 259 17.88 -35.23 5.02
N ALA A 260 18.93 -34.67 5.62
CA ALA A 260 19.20 -34.79 7.06
C ALA A 260 18.07 -34.16 7.90
N ILE A 261 17.61 -32.97 7.52
CA ILE A 261 16.47 -32.29 8.16
C ILE A 261 15.21 -33.13 8.09
N ARG A 262 14.89 -33.69 6.90
CA ARG A 262 13.70 -34.54 6.72
C ARG A 262 13.73 -35.78 7.62
N LYS A 263 14.93 -36.32 7.88
CA LYS A 263 15.14 -37.42 8.83
C LYS A 263 15.15 -36.99 10.30
N GLY A 264 15.40 -35.72 10.59
CA GLY A 264 15.52 -35.18 11.95
C GLY A 264 16.94 -35.24 12.52
N GLU A 265 17.96 -35.33 11.68
CA GLU A 265 19.36 -35.43 12.10
C GLU A 265 19.93 -34.04 12.47
N GLU A 266 19.70 -33.61 13.72
CA GLU A 266 20.12 -32.29 14.23
C GLU A 266 21.64 -32.06 14.19
N ASP A 267 22.43 -33.10 14.48
CA ASP A 267 23.90 -32.98 14.53
C ASP A 267 24.50 -32.62 13.17
N VAL A 268 23.94 -33.18 12.10
CA VAL A 268 24.34 -32.90 10.72
C VAL A 268 23.99 -31.47 10.36
N LEU A 269 22.82 -30.99 10.78
CA LEU A 269 22.41 -29.59 10.60
C LEU A 269 23.37 -28.63 11.34
N ILE A 270 23.65 -28.88 12.62
CA ILE A 270 24.55 -28.03 13.42
C ILE A 270 25.95 -28.00 12.81
N THR A 271 26.46 -29.16 12.40
CA THR A 271 27.76 -29.28 11.75
C THR A 271 27.79 -28.55 10.42
N GLY A 272 26.73 -28.66 9.61
CA GLY A 272 26.58 -27.96 8.34
C GLY A 272 26.55 -26.43 8.51
N LEU A 273 25.74 -25.93 9.46
CA LEU A 273 25.66 -24.50 9.78
C LEU A 273 27.00 -23.94 10.29
N ARG A 274 27.75 -24.71 11.08
CA ARG A 274 29.08 -24.30 11.57
C ARG A 274 30.13 -24.22 10.45
N ARG A 275 30.06 -25.13 9.46
CA ARG A 275 31.07 -25.22 8.40
C ARG A 275 30.84 -24.27 7.23
N ASN A 276 29.60 -24.14 6.78
CA ASN A 276 29.26 -23.43 5.54
C ASN A 276 28.47 -22.14 5.80
N GLY A 277 28.32 -21.75 7.07
CA GLY A 277 27.84 -20.43 7.48
C GLY A 277 26.40 -20.13 7.10
N ARG A 278 26.15 -18.83 6.88
CA ARG A 278 24.83 -18.22 6.68
C ARG A 278 24.21 -18.58 5.32
N GLU A 279 25.05 -18.92 4.35
CA GLU A 279 24.71 -19.17 2.94
C GLU A 279 23.72 -20.30 2.71
N LEU A 280 23.76 -21.30 3.57
CA LEU A 280 22.93 -22.50 3.47
C LEU A 280 21.43 -22.22 3.55
N LEU A 281 21.01 -21.14 4.21
CA LEU A 281 19.60 -20.79 4.38
C LEU A 281 18.90 -20.44 3.06
N TRP A 282 19.67 -20.05 2.04
CA TRP A 282 19.15 -19.61 0.74
C TRP A 282 19.13 -20.69 -0.33
N TYR A 283 19.79 -21.82 -0.08
CA TYR A 283 19.78 -22.90 -1.05
C TYR A 283 18.42 -23.58 -1.07
N LYS A 284 17.89 -23.65 -2.28
CA LYS A 284 16.70 -24.42 -2.61
C LYS A 284 17.10 -25.81 -3.08
N ASP A 285 16.31 -26.82 -2.76
CA ASP A 285 16.50 -28.16 -3.27
C ASP A 285 15.88 -28.34 -4.67
N HIS A 286 15.79 -29.58 -5.13
CA HIS A 286 15.23 -29.93 -6.44
C HIS A 286 13.72 -29.71 -6.53
N GLU A 287 13.02 -29.41 -5.44
CA GLU A 287 11.61 -28.99 -5.41
C GLU A 287 11.47 -27.47 -5.20
N GLY A 288 12.58 -26.74 -5.12
CA GLY A 288 12.57 -25.31 -4.81
C GLY A 288 12.41 -25.03 -3.31
N GLU A 289 12.41 -26.05 -2.45
CA GLU A 289 12.23 -25.88 -1.01
C GLU A 289 13.54 -25.39 -0.37
N THR A 290 13.45 -24.45 0.57
CA THR A 290 14.58 -24.11 1.46
C THR A 290 14.64 -25.04 2.66
N LEU A 291 15.72 -24.96 3.45
CA LEU A 291 15.86 -25.75 4.69
C LEU A 291 14.69 -25.54 5.66
N LEU A 292 14.10 -24.33 5.70
CA LEU A 292 12.92 -24.04 6.51
C LEU A 292 11.68 -24.78 6.01
N HIS A 293 11.46 -24.81 4.70
CA HIS A 293 10.36 -25.58 4.09
C HIS A 293 10.50 -27.06 4.46
N ALA A 294 11.67 -27.65 4.22
CA ALA A 294 11.91 -29.07 4.53
C ALA A 294 11.72 -29.39 6.03
N ALA A 295 12.14 -28.50 6.93
CA ALA A 295 11.96 -28.68 8.38
C ALA A 295 10.49 -28.66 8.80
N VAL A 296 9.71 -27.74 8.22
CA VAL A 296 8.26 -27.64 8.43
C VAL A 296 7.53 -28.83 7.82
N THR A 297 7.78 -29.15 6.55
CA THR A 297 7.15 -30.26 5.82
C THR A 297 7.35 -31.58 6.56
N ALA A 298 8.54 -31.81 7.11
CA ALA A 298 8.84 -33.02 7.89
C ALA A 298 8.32 -32.97 9.35
N SER A 299 7.72 -31.85 9.78
CA SER A 299 7.26 -31.59 11.15
C SER A 299 8.35 -31.85 12.20
N LYS A 300 9.60 -31.50 11.88
CA LYS A 300 10.77 -31.73 12.74
C LYS A 300 11.11 -30.46 13.51
N MET A 301 10.47 -30.30 14.68
CA MET A 301 10.62 -29.12 15.53
C MET A 301 12.05 -28.89 16.04
N GLY A 302 12.83 -29.95 16.26
CA GLY A 302 14.24 -29.85 16.64
C GLY A 302 15.07 -29.06 15.61
N PRO A 303 15.24 -29.59 14.39
CA PRO A 303 15.88 -28.89 13.28
C PRO A 303 15.29 -27.49 12.99
N LEU A 304 13.96 -27.35 13.00
CA LEU A 304 13.30 -26.06 12.76
C LEU A 304 13.68 -25.02 13.81
N SER A 305 13.66 -25.39 15.10
CA SER A 305 14.01 -24.48 16.19
C SER A 305 15.46 -24.00 16.11
N LYS A 306 16.38 -24.90 15.70
CA LYS A 306 17.79 -24.57 15.50
C LYS A 306 18.00 -23.64 14.31
N LEU A 307 17.31 -23.89 13.19
CA LEU A 307 17.34 -23.00 12.03
C LEU A 307 16.81 -21.60 12.38
N VAL A 308 15.66 -21.52 13.05
CA VAL A 308 15.07 -20.25 13.47
C VAL A 308 15.98 -19.52 14.48
N GLN A 309 16.54 -20.22 15.46
CA GLN A 309 17.49 -19.64 16.41
C GLN A 309 18.73 -19.10 15.69
N PHE A 310 19.28 -19.87 14.75
CA PHE A 310 20.41 -19.45 13.94
C PHE A 310 20.09 -18.20 13.11
N MET A 311 18.91 -18.14 12.47
CA MET A 311 18.47 -16.96 11.73
C MET A 311 18.38 -15.72 12.62
N ILE A 312 17.74 -15.83 13.79
CA ILE A 312 17.58 -14.71 14.73
C ILE A 312 18.93 -14.22 15.24
N SER A 313 19.79 -15.14 15.70
CA SER A 313 21.13 -14.79 16.22
C SER A 313 22.03 -14.13 15.18
N ASN A 314 21.75 -14.33 13.90
CA ASN A 314 22.53 -13.78 12.79
C ASN A 314 21.86 -12.58 12.09
N GLY A 315 20.66 -12.18 12.52
CA GLY A 315 19.90 -11.09 11.87
C GLY A 315 19.38 -11.44 10.47
N LEU A 316 19.16 -12.73 10.18
CA LEU A 316 18.76 -13.25 8.87
C LEU A 316 17.29 -13.69 8.84
N THR A 317 16.42 -12.95 9.52
CA THR A 317 15.00 -13.30 9.64
C THR A 317 14.28 -13.30 8.29
N ASP A 318 14.77 -12.51 7.33
CA ASP A 318 14.31 -12.47 5.93
C ASP A 318 14.34 -13.83 5.23
N ALA A 319 15.16 -14.79 5.68
CA ALA A 319 15.15 -16.13 5.10
C ALA A 319 13.81 -16.88 5.32
N ALA A 320 12.98 -16.45 6.28
CA ALA A 320 11.62 -16.96 6.47
C ALA A 320 10.64 -16.52 5.36
N LEU A 321 11.01 -15.51 4.57
CA LEU A 321 10.21 -14.95 3.48
C LEU A 321 10.55 -15.57 2.10
N LEU A 322 11.54 -16.47 2.06
CA LEU A 322 11.91 -17.19 0.83
C LEU A 322 10.78 -18.08 0.36
N ARG A 323 10.64 -18.20 -0.96
CA ARG A 323 9.51 -18.86 -1.61
C ARG A 323 9.92 -20.18 -2.27
N ASP A 324 9.05 -21.18 -2.23
CA ASP A 324 9.19 -22.40 -3.02
C ASP A 324 8.75 -22.20 -4.49
N ARG A 325 8.61 -23.30 -5.25
CA ARG A 325 8.16 -23.28 -6.66
C ARG A 325 6.74 -22.76 -6.87
N ASP A 326 5.87 -22.94 -5.89
CA ASP A 326 4.48 -22.46 -5.91
C ASP A 326 4.37 -21.05 -5.31
N GLY A 327 5.51 -20.47 -4.94
CA GLY A 327 5.57 -19.17 -4.32
C GLY A 327 5.25 -19.18 -2.83
N ASN A 328 5.08 -20.35 -2.21
CA ASN A 328 4.75 -20.48 -0.81
C ASN A 328 5.98 -20.21 0.05
N THR A 329 5.77 -19.60 1.22
CA THR A 329 6.77 -19.52 2.28
C THR A 329 6.64 -20.72 3.21
N ALA A 330 7.65 -20.95 4.06
CA ALA A 330 7.58 -22.00 5.09
C ALA A 330 6.34 -21.83 6.01
N LEU A 331 5.85 -20.60 6.21
CA LEU A 331 4.64 -20.34 7.00
C LEU A 331 3.36 -20.74 6.26
N HIS A 332 3.31 -20.65 4.93
CA HIS A 332 2.20 -21.21 4.14
C HIS A 332 2.11 -22.72 4.36
N ILE A 333 3.24 -23.42 4.23
CA ILE A 333 3.31 -24.88 4.42
C ILE A 333 2.88 -25.26 5.83
N ALA A 334 3.41 -24.59 6.87
CA ALA A 334 3.03 -24.84 8.27
C ALA A 334 1.51 -24.67 8.48
N THR A 335 0.95 -23.62 7.87
CA THR A 335 -0.49 -23.34 7.89
C THR A 335 -1.30 -24.29 7.01
N GLU A 336 -0.71 -25.00 6.06
CA GLU A 336 -1.41 -26.00 5.28
C GLU A 336 -1.45 -27.33 6.04
N ILE A 337 -0.30 -27.80 6.54
CA ILE A 337 -0.14 -29.09 7.21
C ILE A 337 -0.62 -29.12 8.67
N ARG A 338 -1.05 -27.98 9.24
CA ARG A 338 -1.56 -27.84 10.64
C ARG A 338 -0.47 -27.95 11.70
N GLU A 339 0.76 -27.61 11.34
CA GLU A 339 1.87 -27.56 12.27
C GLU A 339 1.84 -26.17 12.96
N LEU A 340 1.31 -26.11 14.19
CA LEU A 340 1.10 -24.85 14.91
C LEU A 340 2.39 -24.36 15.58
N SER A 341 3.23 -25.26 16.10
CA SER A 341 4.39 -24.88 16.90
C SER A 341 5.48 -24.22 16.07
N GLY A 342 5.80 -24.80 14.92
CA GLY A 342 6.68 -24.24 13.90
C GLY A 342 6.08 -23.02 13.22
N ALA A 343 4.76 -22.95 12.98
CA ALA A 343 4.13 -21.70 12.57
C ALA A 343 4.38 -20.57 13.59
N ILE A 344 4.21 -20.84 14.89
CA ILE A 344 4.53 -19.86 15.96
C ILE A 344 6.02 -19.49 15.94
N CYS A 345 6.93 -20.45 15.77
CA CYS A 345 8.36 -20.16 15.66
C CYS A 345 8.69 -19.25 14.49
N LEU A 346 8.09 -19.51 13.31
CA LEU A 346 8.29 -18.70 12.12
C LEU A 346 7.70 -17.29 12.28
N ILE A 347 6.50 -17.16 12.84
CA ILE A 347 5.85 -15.87 13.11
C ILE A 347 6.68 -15.03 14.09
N LYS A 348 7.26 -15.65 15.12
CA LYS A 348 8.13 -14.95 16.07
C LYS A 348 9.43 -14.47 15.44
N ALA A 349 9.96 -15.24 14.49
CA ALA A 349 11.20 -14.90 13.80
C ALA A 349 10.98 -13.75 12.80
N GLU A 350 9.91 -13.84 12.01
CA GLU A 350 9.58 -12.85 10.98
C GLU A 350 8.05 -12.66 10.89
N PRO A 351 7.50 -11.69 11.65
CA PRO A 351 6.04 -11.48 11.73
C PRO A 351 5.39 -11.11 10.40
N THR A 352 6.16 -10.52 9.48
CA THR A 352 5.68 -10.02 8.19
C THR A 352 5.28 -11.14 7.23
N ALA A 353 5.83 -12.35 7.44
CA ALA A 353 5.52 -13.55 6.66
C ALA A 353 4.02 -13.91 6.65
N VAL A 354 3.27 -13.47 7.66
CA VAL A 354 1.82 -13.69 7.81
C VAL A 354 1.01 -13.12 6.63
N PHE A 355 1.50 -12.06 5.99
CA PHE A 355 0.80 -11.34 4.93
C PHE A 355 1.37 -11.58 3.52
N GLN A 356 2.53 -12.24 3.42
CA GLN A 356 3.15 -12.52 2.13
C GLN A 356 2.27 -13.47 1.32
N VAL A 357 2.10 -13.19 0.02
CA VAL A 357 1.29 -14.03 -0.88
C VAL A 357 2.15 -14.96 -1.71
N ASN A 358 1.61 -16.14 -1.98
CA ASN A 358 2.14 -17.05 -2.98
C ASN A 358 1.74 -16.64 -4.41
N ASP A 359 2.13 -17.44 -5.41
CA ASP A 359 1.84 -17.14 -6.83
C ASP A 359 0.34 -17.11 -7.14
N LYS A 360 -0.48 -17.71 -6.27
CA LYS A 360 -1.94 -17.69 -6.36
C LYS A 360 -2.55 -16.48 -5.64
N GLY A 361 -1.74 -15.57 -5.11
CA GLY A 361 -2.22 -14.40 -4.37
C GLY A 361 -2.83 -14.76 -3.00
N VAL A 362 -2.44 -15.89 -2.42
CA VAL A 362 -2.96 -16.38 -1.13
C VAL A 362 -1.87 -16.21 -0.06
N SER A 363 -2.21 -15.65 1.10
CA SER A 363 -1.30 -15.56 2.26
C SER A 363 -1.53 -16.64 3.31
N PRO A 364 -0.60 -16.86 4.25
CA PRO A 364 -0.81 -17.79 5.36
C PRO A 364 -2.00 -17.41 6.23
N LEU A 365 -2.20 -16.11 6.50
CA LEU A 365 -3.39 -15.66 7.24
C LEU A 365 -4.68 -16.01 6.51
N TYR A 366 -4.72 -15.84 5.18
CA TYR A 366 -5.85 -16.26 4.37
C TYR A 366 -6.13 -17.76 4.50
N LEU A 367 -5.10 -18.60 4.44
CA LEU A 367 -5.25 -20.06 4.61
C LEU A 367 -5.80 -20.40 5.99
N ALA A 368 -5.27 -19.77 7.05
CA ALA A 368 -5.74 -19.99 8.42
C ALA A 368 -7.23 -19.65 8.57
N VAL A 369 -7.68 -18.52 8.02
CA VAL A 369 -9.08 -18.10 8.04
C VAL A 369 -9.95 -19.02 7.19
N LYS A 370 -9.53 -19.33 5.96
CA LYS A 370 -10.24 -20.22 5.03
C LYS A 370 -10.50 -21.60 5.64
N TYR A 371 -9.52 -22.14 6.36
CA TYR A 371 -9.63 -23.44 7.01
C TYR A 371 -10.20 -23.37 8.44
N GLY A 372 -10.66 -22.20 8.90
CA GLY A 372 -11.30 -22.07 10.22
C GLY A 372 -10.37 -22.30 11.41
N ARG A 373 -9.07 -22.03 11.25
CA ARG A 373 -8.04 -22.33 12.26
C ARG A 373 -7.87 -21.17 13.23
N GLU A 374 -8.74 -21.11 14.24
CA GLU A 374 -8.75 -20.00 15.19
C GLU A 374 -7.42 -19.82 15.94
N ASP A 375 -6.75 -20.91 16.33
CA ASP A 375 -5.46 -20.84 17.03
C ASP A 375 -4.36 -20.20 16.17
N PHE A 376 -4.29 -20.57 14.89
CA PHE A 376 -3.36 -19.96 13.93
C PHE A 376 -3.67 -18.48 13.77
N VAL A 377 -4.94 -18.13 13.52
CA VAL A 377 -5.36 -16.72 13.37
C VAL A 377 -5.01 -15.94 14.63
N LYS A 378 -5.30 -16.46 15.82
CA LYS A 378 -4.98 -15.83 17.09
C LYS A 378 -3.49 -15.53 17.19
N HIS A 379 -2.61 -16.50 16.94
CA HIS A 379 -1.17 -16.26 17.00
C HIS A 379 -0.70 -15.28 15.91
N MET A 380 -1.21 -15.41 14.68
CA MET A 380 -0.87 -14.52 13.57
C MET A 380 -1.27 -13.06 13.87
N VAL A 381 -2.46 -12.80 14.40
CA VAL A 381 -2.93 -11.42 14.63
C VAL A 381 -2.51 -10.82 15.96
N THR A 382 -2.17 -11.64 16.96
CA THR A 382 -1.72 -11.15 18.28
C THR A 382 -0.23 -10.92 18.39
N GLN A 383 0.59 -11.69 17.63
CA GLN A 383 2.04 -11.53 17.59
C GLN A 383 2.50 -10.55 16.50
N SER A 384 1.59 -10.13 15.61
CA SER A 384 1.92 -9.21 14.53
C SER A 384 2.09 -7.78 15.04
N CYS A 385 3.35 -7.32 15.03
CA CYS A 385 3.72 -5.93 14.88
C CYS A 385 3.22 -5.48 13.50
N LEU A 386 2.03 -4.88 13.46
CA LEU A 386 1.47 -4.35 12.23
C LEU A 386 2.39 -3.24 11.69
N PRO A 387 2.98 -3.36 10.49
CA PRO A 387 3.77 -2.28 9.91
C PRO A 387 2.86 -1.08 9.60
N PRO A 388 3.30 0.17 9.81
CA PRO A 388 2.45 1.36 9.67
C PRO A 388 1.89 1.62 8.25
N TRP A 389 2.38 0.94 7.21
CA TRP A 389 1.95 1.05 5.81
C TRP A 389 0.79 0.09 5.43
N GLU A 390 -0.04 -0.26 6.41
CA GLU A 390 -1.08 -1.29 6.36
C GLU A 390 -2.11 -1.20 5.23
N SER A 391 -2.37 -0.01 4.68
CA SER A 391 -3.52 0.19 3.79
C SER A 391 -3.36 -0.52 2.45
N GLU A 392 -2.13 -0.75 1.99
CA GLU A 392 -1.87 -1.11 0.59
C GLU A 392 -1.57 -2.59 0.36
N MET A 393 -0.86 -3.27 1.27
CA MET A 393 -0.72 -4.75 1.24
C MET A 393 -2.07 -5.49 1.37
N ARG A 394 -3.07 -4.83 1.99
CA ARG A 394 -4.43 -5.35 2.18
C ARG A 394 -5.32 -5.25 0.93
N LEU A 395 -4.83 -4.60 -0.14
CA LEU A 395 -5.57 -4.40 -1.39
C LEU A 395 -5.56 -5.61 -2.32
N HIS A 396 -4.84 -6.69 -1.98
CA HIS A 396 -5.04 -7.93 -2.73
C HIS A 396 -6.50 -8.37 -2.58
N PRO A 397 -7.23 -8.68 -3.67
CA PRO A 397 -8.67 -8.97 -3.61
C PRO A 397 -9.04 -10.02 -2.57
N LYS A 398 -8.16 -11.02 -2.37
CA LYS A 398 -8.29 -12.09 -1.37
C LYS A 398 -8.03 -11.63 0.07
N HIS A 399 -7.18 -10.62 0.29
CA HIS A 399 -6.92 -10.03 1.61
C HIS A 399 -8.02 -9.08 2.06
N ALA A 400 -8.56 -8.28 1.13
CA ALA A 400 -9.71 -7.41 1.38
C ALA A 400 -10.98 -8.19 1.80
N THR A 401 -11.00 -9.51 1.60
CA THR A 401 -12.11 -10.42 1.91
C THR A 401 -11.89 -11.32 3.14
N LEU A 402 -10.85 -11.13 3.97
CA LEU A 402 -10.66 -11.96 5.17
C LEU A 402 -11.87 -11.96 6.12
N ALA A 403 -12.51 -10.81 6.30
CA ALA A 403 -13.75 -10.70 7.08
C ALA A 403 -14.90 -11.49 6.44
N HIS A 404 -15.06 -11.42 5.11
CA HIS A 404 -16.06 -12.21 4.37
C HIS A 404 -15.79 -13.71 4.48
N LEU A 405 -14.54 -14.15 4.39
CA LEU A 405 -14.18 -15.56 4.58
C LEU A 405 -14.53 -16.06 5.97
N ALA A 406 -14.26 -15.28 7.01
CA ALA A 406 -14.64 -15.63 8.38
C ALA A 406 -16.17 -15.77 8.53
N ILE A 407 -16.94 -14.94 7.81
CA ILE A 407 -18.41 -15.05 7.72
C ILE A 407 -18.83 -16.32 6.96
N ILE A 408 -18.17 -16.64 5.83
CA ILE A 408 -18.44 -17.87 5.06
C ILE A 408 -18.17 -19.11 5.91
N ALA A 409 -17.07 -19.10 6.66
CA ALA A 409 -16.73 -20.15 7.62
C ALA A 409 -17.65 -20.17 8.85
N LYS A 410 -18.53 -19.16 9.01
CA LYS A 410 -19.41 -18.96 10.18
C LYS A 410 -18.67 -19.00 11.52
N SER A 411 -17.40 -18.61 11.53
CA SER A 411 -16.56 -18.63 12.75
C SER A 411 -16.57 -17.26 13.41
N PHE A 412 -17.38 -17.11 14.46
CA PHE A 412 -17.44 -15.88 15.25
C PHE A 412 -16.13 -15.56 15.98
N GLY A 413 -15.42 -16.58 16.47
CA GLY A 413 -14.12 -16.39 17.12
C GLY A 413 -13.10 -15.75 16.19
N ILE A 414 -12.92 -16.32 14.99
CA ILE A 414 -12.03 -15.77 13.95
C ILE A 414 -12.48 -14.39 13.51
N PHE A 415 -13.77 -14.22 13.23
CA PHE A 415 -14.32 -12.93 12.79
C PHE A 415 -14.06 -11.81 13.80
N LYS A 416 -14.31 -12.09 15.09
CA LYS A 416 -14.06 -11.16 16.19
C LYS A 416 -12.57 -10.89 16.37
N LEU A 417 -11.70 -11.90 16.30
CA LEU A 417 -10.25 -11.73 16.40
C LEU A 417 -9.70 -10.85 15.27
N LEU A 418 -10.12 -11.12 14.03
CA LEU A 418 -9.72 -10.34 12.87
C LEU A 418 -10.12 -8.88 13.03
N LEU A 419 -11.39 -8.56 13.31
CA LEU A 419 -11.83 -7.17 13.41
C LEU A 419 -11.29 -6.43 14.65
N LYS A 420 -10.98 -7.15 15.73
CA LYS A 420 -10.34 -6.57 16.91
C LYS A 420 -8.92 -6.09 16.61
N HIS A 421 -8.15 -6.86 15.83
CA HIS A 421 -6.75 -6.55 15.54
C HIS A 421 -6.53 -5.86 14.18
N LEU A 422 -7.48 -6.02 13.25
CA LEU A 422 -7.47 -5.49 11.88
C LEU A 422 -8.82 -4.80 11.59
N PRO A 423 -9.15 -3.69 12.29
CA PRO A 423 -10.45 -3.03 12.16
C PRO A 423 -10.75 -2.55 10.74
N GLU A 424 -9.71 -2.25 9.96
CA GLU A 424 -9.80 -1.81 8.56
C GLU A 424 -10.51 -2.82 7.64
N LEU A 425 -10.52 -4.11 7.98
CA LEU A 425 -11.21 -5.14 7.20
C LEU A 425 -12.73 -4.88 7.09
N VAL A 426 -13.32 -4.06 7.97
CA VAL A 426 -14.72 -3.64 7.87
C VAL A 426 -15.02 -2.82 6.61
N LYS A 427 -14.00 -2.19 6.02
CA LYS A 427 -14.14 -1.35 4.80
C LYS A 427 -14.14 -2.18 3.52
N GLY A 428 -13.49 -3.34 3.53
CA GLY A 428 -13.28 -4.19 2.37
C GLY A 428 -14.59 -4.61 1.72
N THR A 429 -14.60 -4.74 0.41
CA THR A 429 -15.77 -5.23 -0.33
C THR A 429 -15.43 -6.53 -1.04
N ASP A 430 -16.40 -7.43 -1.16
CA ASP A 430 -16.26 -8.60 -2.03
C ASP A 430 -16.34 -8.21 -3.53
N GLU A 431 -16.27 -9.21 -4.40
CA GLU A 431 -16.37 -9.04 -5.86
C GLU A 431 -17.69 -8.39 -6.30
N LYS A 432 -18.75 -8.49 -5.50
CA LYS A 432 -20.05 -7.87 -5.74
C LYS A 432 -20.15 -6.46 -5.14
N GLY A 433 -19.09 -5.99 -4.49
CA GLY A 433 -19.07 -4.70 -3.82
C GLY A 433 -19.74 -4.68 -2.46
N TRP A 434 -20.03 -5.85 -1.87
CA TRP A 434 -20.68 -5.96 -0.56
C TRP A 434 -19.67 -5.86 0.56
N ARG A 435 -19.96 -5.03 1.57
CA ARG A 435 -19.17 -4.92 2.81
C ARG A 435 -19.42 -6.12 3.73
N PRO A 436 -18.58 -6.35 4.76
CA PRO A 436 -18.75 -7.49 5.66
C PRO A 436 -20.09 -7.46 6.40
N LEU A 437 -20.61 -6.27 6.74
CA LEU A 437 -21.92 -6.13 7.40
C LEU A 437 -23.07 -6.62 6.51
N SER A 438 -23.12 -6.15 5.27
CA SER A 438 -24.11 -6.60 4.28
C SER A 438 -23.98 -8.09 3.97
N TYR A 439 -22.75 -8.58 3.87
CA TYR A 439 -22.48 -9.99 3.62
C TYR A 439 -22.93 -10.88 4.80
N ALA A 440 -22.60 -10.48 6.04
CA ALA A 440 -23.06 -11.15 7.26
C ALA A 440 -24.59 -11.14 7.40
N ALA A 441 -25.20 -9.99 7.09
CA ALA A 441 -26.65 -9.83 7.05
C ALA A 441 -27.29 -10.79 6.04
N ASN A 442 -26.72 -10.96 4.85
CA ASN A 442 -27.23 -11.88 3.83
C ASN A 442 -27.04 -13.38 4.19
N LYS A 443 -25.98 -13.70 4.94
CA LYS A 443 -25.57 -15.10 5.26
C LYS A 443 -26.11 -15.62 6.60
N ASP A 444 -27.02 -14.89 7.23
CA ASP A 444 -27.58 -15.20 8.56
C ASP A 444 -26.52 -15.32 9.67
N PHE A 445 -25.54 -14.41 9.68
CA PHE A 445 -24.49 -14.42 10.69
C PHE A 445 -24.78 -13.44 11.82
N LEU A 446 -25.78 -13.77 12.65
CA LEU A 446 -26.33 -12.90 13.68
C LEU A 446 -25.28 -12.34 14.65
N ASP A 447 -24.37 -13.19 15.16
CA ASP A 447 -23.34 -12.76 16.10
C ASP A 447 -22.38 -11.76 15.47
N GLY A 448 -21.98 -11.99 14.22
CA GLY A 448 -21.14 -11.06 13.47
C GLY A 448 -21.84 -9.75 13.17
N VAL A 449 -23.13 -9.79 12.81
CA VAL A 449 -23.94 -8.56 12.62
C VAL A 449 -24.04 -7.79 13.93
N THR A 450 -24.40 -8.44 15.02
CA THR A 450 -24.51 -7.79 16.34
C THR A 450 -23.18 -7.17 16.76
N TYR A 451 -22.07 -7.88 16.53
CA TYR A 451 -20.73 -7.36 16.80
C TYR A 451 -20.38 -6.15 15.94
N LEU A 452 -20.67 -6.19 14.64
CA LEU A 452 -20.43 -5.08 13.72
C LEU A 452 -21.30 -3.85 14.03
N LEU A 453 -22.58 -4.06 14.31
CA LEU A 453 -23.50 -2.98 14.71
C LEU A 453 -23.03 -2.31 16.01
N THR A 454 -22.50 -3.08 16.95
CA THR A 454 -22.01 -2.57 18.23
C THR A 454 -20.68 -1.82 18.10
N ASN A 455 -19.72 -2.35 17.34
CA ASN A 455 -18.34 -1.84 17.32
C ASN A 455 -18.04 -0.92 16.12
N PHE A 456 -18.83 -1.02 15.04
CA PHE A 456 -18.63 -0.29 13.78
C PHE A 456 -19.95 0.34 13.30
N PRO A 457 -20.59 1.19 14.13
CA PRO A 457 -21.97 1.64 13.94
C PRO A 457 -22.21 2.37 12.61
N LYS A 458 -21.21 3.15 12.16
CA LYS A 458 -21.25 3.95 10.93
C LYS A 458 -21.49 3.13 9.65
N TYR A 459 -21.27 1.82 9.67
CA TYR A 459 -21.48 0.97 8.49
C TYR A 459 -22.91 0.45 8.36
N ALA A 460 -23.75 0.60 9.39
CA ALA A 460 -25.18 0.24 9.31
C ALA A 460 -25.92 1.10 8.27
N GLU A 461 -25.49 2.35 8.10
CA GLU A 461 -26.08 3.35 7.21
C GLU A 461 -25.25 3.58 5.94
N LYS A 462 -24.24 2.73 5.67
CA LYS A 462 -23.42 2.85 4.46
C LYS A 462 -23.89 1.87 3.41
N CYS A 463 -24.26 2.38 2.24
CA CYS A 463 -24.63 1.53 1.12
C CYS A 463 -23.41 0.81 0.50
N ASP A 464 -23.69 -0.35 -0.08
CA ASP A 464 -22.77 -1.10 -0.94
C ASP A 464 -22.74 -0.52 -2.35
N LYS A 465 -21.86 -1.04 -3.22
CA LYS A 465 -21.77 -0.57 -4.62
C LYS A 465 -23.06 -0.74 -5.42
N ASP A 466 -23.90 -1.70 -5.04
CA ASP A 466 -25.21 -1.92 -5.66
C ASP A 466 -26.32 -0.99 -5.10
N GLY A 467 -25.96 -0.08 -4.19
CA GLY A 467 -26.87 0.87 -3.56
C GLY A 467 -27.74 0.30 -2.47
N SER A 468 -27.62 -0.99 -2.17
CA SER A 468 -28.35 -1.58 -1.07
C SER A 468 -27.62 -1.34 0.26
N PHE A 469 -28.41 -1.36 1.32
CA PHE A 469 -27.93 -1.20 2.69
C PHE A 469 -27.90 -2.58 3.36
N PRO A 470 -27.11 -2.78 4.43
CA PRO A 470 -27.05 -4.08 5.07
C PRO A 470 -28.41 -4.65 5.52
N ILE A 471 -29.32 -3.79 5.97
CA ILE A 471 -30.69 -4.21 6.34
C ILE A 471 -31.48 -4.76 5.15
N HIS A 472 -31.33 -4.17 3.96
CA HIS A 472 -31.96 -4.66 2.73
C HIS A 472 -31.50 -6.09 2.42
N LYS A 473 -30.23 -6.42 2.70
CA LYS A 473 -29.69 -7.78 2.57
C LYS A 473 -30.27 -8.75 3.60
N ALA A 474 -30.39 -8.33 4.87
CA ALA A 474 -31.03 -9.15 5.91
C ALA A 474 -32.47 -9.50 5.54
N VAL A 475 -33.22 -8.51 5.06
CA VAL A 475 -34.62 -8.70 4.63
C VAL A 475 -34.71 -9.55 3.38
N GLY A 476 -33.92 -9.27 2.34
CA GLY A 476 -33.88 -10.10 1.13
C GLY A 476 -33.53 -11.56 1.45
N GLY A 477 -32.65 -11.79 2.42
CA GLY A 477 -32.27 -13.11 2.94
C GLY A 477 -33.35 -13.81 3.77
N GLY A 478 -34.31 -13.07 4.34
CA GLY A 478 -35.35 -13.63 5.22
C GLY A 478 -34.93 -13.78 6.69
N HIS A 479 -33.92 -13.04 7.13
CA HIS A 479 -33.28 -13.26 8.43
C HIS A 479 -33.91 -12.37 9.51
N LEU A 480 -35.11 -12.75 9.99
CA LEU A 480 -35.90 -11.97 10.94
C LEU A 480 -35.13 -11.60 12.23
N SER A 481 -34.30 -12.51 12.76
CA SER A 481 -33.47 -12.25 13.95
C SER A 481 -32.50 -11.10 13.73
N ILE A 482 -31.90 -11.01 12.54
CA ILE A 482 -31.01 -9.91 12.17
C ILE A 482 -31.80 -8.62 11.98
N VAL A 483 -32.97 -8.68 11.34
CA VAL A 483 -33.86 -7.52 11.18
C VAL A 483 -34.27 -6.95 12.55
N LYS A 484 -34.60 -7.82 13.52
CA LYS A 484 -34.87 -7.42 14.91
C LYS A 484 -33.64 -6.78 15.57
N ALA A 485 -32.43 -7.27 15.28
CA ALA A 485 -31.19 -6.64 15.77
C ALA A 485 -30.99 -5.24 15.17
N PHE A 486 -31.19 -5.06 13.86
CA PHE A 486 -31.16 -3.74 13.23
C PHE A 486 -32.19 -2.79 13.85
N TYR A 487 -33.42 -3.23 14.11
CA TYR A 487 -34.43 -2.37 14.72
C TYR A 487 -34.03 -1.89 16.13
N ARG A 488 -33.43 -2.78 16.93
CA ARG A 488 -33.00 -2.46 18.30
C ARG A 488 -31.86 -1.44 18.34
N HIS A 489 -30.92 -1.51 17.38
CA HIS A 489 -29.73 -0.66 17.39
C HIS A 489 -29.83 0.56 16.47
N TYR A 490 -30.46 0.42 15.29
CA TYR A 490 -30.51 1.42 14.21
C TYR A 490 -31.88 1.43 13.52
N PRO A 491 -32.96 1.86 14.19
CA PRO A 491 -34.31 1.87 13.61
C PRO A 491 -34.41 2.74 12.35
N GLN A 492 -33.58 3.77 12.22
CA GLN A 492 -33.57 4.66 11.04
C GLN A 492 -33.21 3.94 9.74
N THR A 493 -32.47 2.83 9.82
CA THR A 493 -32.06 2.06 8.63
C THR A 493 -33.25 1.49 7.85
N PHE A 494 -34.41 1.37 8.49
CA PHE A 494 -35.65 0.88 7.85
C PHE A 494 -36.19 1.85 6.80
N TYR A 495 -35.87 3.14 6.90
CA TYR A 495 -36.35 4.17 5.97
C TYR A 495 -35.44 4.38 4.77
N HIS A 496 -34.25 3.77 4.74
CA HIS A 496 -33.38 3.85 3.58
C HIS A 496 -34.01 3.15 2.38
N ILE A 497 -33.74 3.70 1.20
CA ILE A 497 -34.15 3.14 -0.08
C ILE A 497 -32.93 2.66 -0.84
N ASP A 498 -33.04 1.53 -1.55
CA ASP A 498 -31.99 1.08 -2.46
C ASP A 498 -31.98 1.92 -3.76
N HIS A 499 -31.00 1.70 -4.65
CA HIS A 499 -30.95 2.38 -5.95
C HIS A 499 -32.15 2.11 -6.87
N LYS A 500 -33.00 1.11 -6.56
CA LYS A 500 -34.26 0.85 -7.26
C LYS A 500 -35.44 1.58 -6.61
N GLY A 501 -35.18 2.45 -5.64
CA GLY A 501 -36.19 3.18 -4.89
C GLY A 501 -36.96 2.32 -3.89
N ARG A 502 -36.47 1.10 -3.57
CA ARG A 502 -37.21 0.16 -2.72
C ARG A 502 -36.83 0.31 -1.25
N ASN A 503 -37.82 0.41 -0.38
CA ASN A 503 -37.63 0.31 1.07
C ASN A 503 -37.61 -1.16 1.55
N VAL A 504 -37.29 -1.38 2.83
CA VAL A 504 -37.21 -2.73 3.41
C VAL A 504 -38.53 -3.51 3.34
N LEU A 505 -39.69 -2.85 3.43
CA LEU A 505 -41.00 -3.53 3.31
C LEU A 505 -41.24 -4.03 1.87
N GLN A 506 -40.95 -3.20 0.87
CA GLN A 506 -41.07 -3.57 -0.54
C GLN A 506 -40.10 -4.72 -0.89
N ILE A 507 -38.89 -4.73 -0.31
CA ILE A 507 -37.98 -5.87 -0.43
C ILE A 507 -38.56 -7.13 0.22
N ALA A 508 -39.12 -7.03 1.43
CA ALA A 508 -39.75 -8.18 2.10
C ALA A 508 -40.88 -8.79 1.25
N VAL A 509 -41.73 -7.95 0.65
CA VAL A 509 -42.81 -8.37 -0.25
C VAL A 509 -42.25 -8.99 -1.53
N HIS A 510 -41.29 -8.33 -2.19
CA HIS A 510 -40.68 -8.79 -3.43
C HIS A 510 -40.04 -10.18 -3.29
N TYR A 511 -39.34 -10.43 -2.17
CA TYR A 511 -38.73 -11.74 -1.86
C TYR A 511 -39.65 -12.70 -1.08
N LYS A 512 -40.94 -12.36 -0.93
CA LYS A 512 -41.98 -13.20 -0.30
C LYS A 512 -41.64 -13.61 1.15
N ARG A 513 -41.11 -12.68 1.96
CA ARG A 513 -40.73 -12.87 3.37
C ARG A 513 -41.90 -12.56 4.31
N ALA A 514 -42.86 -13.49 4.40
CA ALA A 514 -44.12 -13.29 5.11
C ALA A 514 -43.94 -13.02 6.62
N ASP A 515 -42.96 -13.64 7.25
CA ASP A 515 -42.57 -13.46 8.65
C ASP A 515 -42.09 -12.02 8.93
N ILE A 516 -41.24 -11.48 8.05
CA ILE A 516 -40.74 -10.10 8.14
C ILE A 516 -41.86 -9.09 7.84
N VAL A 517 -42.69 -9.35 6.83
CA VAL A 517 -43.87 -8.49 6.55
C VAL A 517 -44.82 -8.46 7.75
N THR A 518 -45.07 -9.61 8.38
CA THR A 518 -45.89 -9.70 9.59
C THR A 518 -45.26 -8.92 10.73
N TYR A 519 -43.94 -9.03 10.91
CA TYR A 519 -43.21 -8.26 11.90
C TYR A 519 -43.35 -6.75 11.67
N PHE A 520 -43.21 -6.28 10.42
CA PHE A 520 -43.32 -4.86 10.07
C PHE A 520 -44.74 -4.29 10.24
N THR A 521 -45.76 -5.10 9.94
CA THR A 521 -47.16 -4.64 9.90
C THR A 521 -47.92 -4.84 11.20
N LYS A 522 -47.56 -5.86 11.99
CA LYS A 522 -48.30 -6.22 13.21
C LYS A 522 -47.53 -6.01 14.50
N GLU A 523 -46.21 -6.21 14.49
CA GLU A 523 -45.39 -6.15 15.71
C GLU A 523 -44.68 -4.79 15.86
N LEU A 524 -44.40 -4.10 14.75
CA LEU A 524 -43.74 -2.81 14.74
C LEU A 524 -44.72 -1.65 14.56
N LYS A 525 -44.65 -0.66 15.45
CA LYS A 525 -45.43 0.60 15.35
C LYS A 525 -44.70 1.60 14.43
N LEU A 526 -44.45 1.22 13.19
CA LEU A 526 -43.88 2.13 12.19
C LEU A 526 -44.93 3.16 11.77
N ASP A 527 -44.47 4.38 11.50
CA ASP A 527 -45.34 5.49 11.12
C ASP A 527 -45.87 5.34 9.69
N ASN A 528 -46.95 6.04 9.36
CA ASN A 528 -47.59 5.94 8.04
C ASN A 528 -46.66 6.32 6.89
N SER A 529 -45.60 7.11 7.13
CA SER A 529 -44.62 7.49 6.10
C SER A 529 -43.86 6.28 5.55
N PHE A 530 -43.59 5.27 6.40
CA PHE A 530 -42.94 4.01 6.03
C PHE A 530 -43.76 3.20 5.01
N PHE A 531 -45.08 3.27 5.11
CA PHE A 531 -46.02 2.59 4.19
C PHE A 531 -46.34 3.41 2.94
N GLN A 532 -45.91 4.69 2.87
CA GLN A 532 -46.30 5.65 1.83
C GLN A 532 -45.18 6.00 0.83
N SER A 533 -44.06 5.26 0.77
CA SER A 533 -43.01 5.56 -0.23
C SER A 533 -43.58 5.46 -1.65
N LYS A 534 -43.62 6.60 -2.34
CA LYS A 534 -44.29 6.83 -3.63
C LYS A 534 -43.99 5.75 -4.69
N GLY A 535 -45.06 5.17 -5.24
CA GLY A 535 -45.16 4.77 -6.65
C GLY A 535 -44.79 3.33 -7.01
N GLN A 536 -45.73 2.40 -6.88
CA GLN A 536 -46.46 1.68 -7.94
C GLN A 536 -47.11 0.40 -7.38
#